data_AF-A0A953B1T1-F1
#
_entry.id   AF-A0A953B1T1-F1
#
_cell.length_a   1.000
_cell.length_b   1.000
_cell.length_c   1.000
_cell.angle_alpha   90.00
_cell.angle_beta   90.00
_cell.angle_gamma   90.00
#
_symmetry.space_group_name_H-M   'P 1'
#
loop_
_entity.id
_entity.type
_entity.pdbx_description
1 polymer ?
#
loop_
_entity_poly.entity_id
_entity_poly.type
_entity_poly.pdbx_seq_one_letter_code
_entity_poly.pdbx_strand_id
1 'polypeptide(L)'
;MPTATSPSTTAPTSSRLTFEDATTELLSKLMQGAEEHYRCSAAFQVRPVMIAPGTPPEYALLVGVDYQNNVVIGEDGVRIPVLPSLGPAITRVSPPRFETGATVTVEGSDLHLSGLSVRLGPVELPVTTQRPDRLAFEVAPALANGSTISAGEHPLSVVQALPGGRRRSSNLLGAGLMPRVTVAARRTSLTGGGLVFGFIDLDGELLGTARDDLFVALYADGRTVRMLDRQVAPPAPPPPPVPPQTRASVELPEAQAVPPGPYRVIVRVNGQQARNSPPILMTVP
;
A
#
# COMPACT_ATOMS: atom_id res chain seq x y z
N MET A 1 -65.86 1.78 -30.27
CA MET A 1 -65.42 3.12 -29.89
C MET A 1 -65.14 3.16 -28.40
N PRO A 2 -63.88 3.29 -27.96
CA PRO A 2 -63.58 3.70 -26.59
C PRO A 2 -63.21 5.19 -26.54
N THR A 3 -63.67 5.81 -25.46
CA THR A 3 -63.59 7.21 -25.06
C THR A 3 -62.18 7.66 -24.65
N ALA A 4 -61.92 8.94 -24.86
CA ALA A 4 -60.69 9.66 -24.54
C ALA A 4 -60.39 9.72 -23.03
N THR A 5 -59.11 9.60 -22.70
CA THR A 5 -58.51 9.94 -21.40
C THR A 5 -58.25 11.44 -21.33
N SER A 6 -58.57 12.10 -20.21
CA SER A 6 -58.09 13.46 -19.89
C SER A 6 -57.01 13.42 -18.78
N PRO A 7 -56.12 14.44 -18.70
CA PRO A 7 -54.73 14.26 -18.26
C PRO A 7 -54.31 15.08 -17.01
N SER A 8 -53.00 15.02 -16.75
CA SER A 8 -52.18 15.72 -15.73
C SER A 8 -52.07 14.98 -14.39
N THR A 9 -50.86 14.79 -13.81
CA THR A 9 -50.01 15.87 -13.27
C THR A 9 -48.49 15.52 -13.29
N THR A 10 -47.71 16.36 -13.98
CA THR A 10 -46.33 16.87 -13.72
C THR A 10 -45.14 15.97 -13.31
N ALA A 11 -44.13 15.90 -14.20
CA ALA A 11 -42.73 16.28 -13.95
C ALA A 11 -42.02 16.57 -15.30
N PRO A 12 -41.13 17.58 -15.42
CA PRO A 12 -40.51 17.92 -16.70
C PRO A 12 -39.40 16.91 -16.99
N THR A 13 -39.69 15.89 -17.79
CA THR A 13 -38.64 15.03 -18.36
C THR A 13 -37.88 15.85 -19.40
N SER A 14 -36.63 16.19 -19.10
CA SER A 14 -35.66 16.64 -20.11
C SER A 14 -35.72 15.67 -21.29
N SER A 15 -35.98 16.22 -22.47
CA SER A 15 -36.22 15.53 -23.74
C SER A 15 -35.29 14.32 -23.94
N ARG A 16 -35.77 13.12 -23.61
CA ARG A 16 -35.11 11.86 -23.93
C ARG A 16 -35.45 11.55 -25.38
N LEU A 17 -34.55 11.89 -26.30
CA LEU A 17 -34.59 11.43 -27.68
C LEU A 17 -34.01 10.02 -27.74
N THR A 18 -34.85 9.03 -28.01
CA THR A 18 -34.42 7.66 -28.34
C THR A 18 -34.24 7.55 -29.84
N PHE A 19 -33.01 7.28 -30.27
CA PHE A 19 -32.66 7.04 -31.66
C PHE A 19 -32.60 5.54 -31.91
N GLU A 20 -33.74 4.91 -32.13
CA GLU A 20 -33.77 3.47 -32.44
C GLU A 20 -33.31 3.17 -33.88
N ASP A 21 -33.34 4.17 -34.79
CA ASP A 21 -32.98 4.02 -36.21
C ASP A 21 -32.09 5.16 -36.77
N ALA A 22 -31.23 5.77 -35.95
CA ALA A 22 -30.31 6.80 -36.48
C ALA A 22 -29.11 6.17 -37.19
N THR A 23 -28.89 6.57 -38.45
CA THR A 23 -27.68 6.20 -39.19
C THR A 23 -26.43 6.82 -38.55
N THR A 24 -25.30 6.09 -38.60
CA THR A 24 -24.01 6.49 -38.01
C THR A 24 -23.53 7.87 -38.48
N GLU A 25 -23.91 8.28 -39.69
CA GLU A 25 -23.62 9.59 -40.25
C GLU A 25 -24.32 10.74 -39.50
N LEU A 26 -25.54 10.50 -38.99
CA LEU A 26 -26.33 11.47 -38.25
C LEU A 26 -25.77 11.68 -36.82
N LEU A 27 -25.30 10.60 -36.20
CA LEU A 27 -24.56 10.62 -34.93
C LEU A 27 -23.22 11.36 -35.05
N SER A 28 -22.49 11.17 -36.15
CA SER A 28 -21.21 11.85 -36.40
C SER A 28 -21.38 13.37 -36.55
N LYS A 29 -22.43 13.83 -37.24
CA LYS A 29 -22.71 15.27 -37.40
C LYS A 29 -23.16 15.93 -36.09
N LEU A 30 -23.90 15.20 -35.26
CA LEU A 30 -24.31 15.69 -33.93
C LEU A 30 -23.11 15.88 -32.99
N MET A 31 -22.12 14.99 -33.07
CA MET A 31 -20.96 14.98 -32.18
C MET A 31 -19.82 15.94 -32.59
N GLN A 32 -19.87 16.52 -33.79
CA GLN A 32 -18.81 17.37 -34.35
C GLN A 32 -19.15 18.87 -34.36
N GLY A 33 -20.25 19.29 -33.72
CA GLY A 33 -20.58 20.71 -33.55
C GLY A 33 -19.61 21.40 -32.59
N ALA A 34 -19.09 22.57 -32.99
CA ALA A 34 -18.11 23.35 -32.24
C ALA A 34 -18.65 24.07 -30.99
N GLU A 35 -19.89 23.78 -30.55
CA GLU A 35 -20.45 24.34 -29.33
C GLU A 35 -20.55 23.27 -28.23
N GLU A 36 -19.62 23.38 -27.29
CA GLU A 36 -19.59 22.65 -26.02
C GLU A 36 -20.83 23.01 -25.19
N HIS A 37 -21.81 22.12 -25.02
CA HIS A 37 -22.68 22.05 -23.81
C HIS A 37 -23.58 20.80 -23.71
N TYR A 38 -23.33 19.72 -24.47
CA TYR A 38 -24.06 18.46 -24.29
C TYR A 38 -23.12 17.34 -23.88
N ARG A 39 -23.09 17.03 -22.57
CA ARG A 39 -22.50 15.77 -22.07
C ARG A 39 -23.43 14.62 -22.47
N CYS A 40 -23.11 13.96 -23.58
CA CYS A 40 -23.77 12.70 -23.94
C CYS A 40 -23.18 11.56 -23.08
N SER A 41 -23.98 11.01 -22.16
CA SER A 41 -23.63 9.78 -21.44
C SER A 41 -24.34 8.61 -22.12
N ALA A 42 -23.58 7.77 -22.83
CA ALA A 42 -24.09 6.54 -23.42
C ALA A 42 -23.96 5.38 -22.43
N ALA A 43 -25.06 4.69 -22.15
CA ALA A 43 -25.07 3.43 -21.42
C ALA A 43 -25.21 2.28 -22.43
N PHE A 44 -24.21 1.41 -22.51
CA PHE A 44 -24.29 0.20 -23.33
C PHE A 44 -24.79 -0.96 -22.48
N GLN A 45 -25.91 -1.57 -22.88
CA GLN A 45 -26.37 -2.83 -22.34
C GLN A 45 -25.72 -3.96 -23.15
N VAL A 46 -24.74 -4.65 -22.57
CA VAL A 46 -24.21 -5.89 -23.18
C VAL A 46 -25.19 -7.01 -22.88
N ARG A 47 -26.03 -7.37 -23.85
CA ARG A 47 -26.79 -8.62 -23.81
C ARG A 47 -25.98 -9.69 -24.52
N PRO A 48 -25.55 -10.77 -23.83
CA PRO A 48 -24.96 -11.91 -24.51
C PRO A 48 -26.01 -12.49 -25.44
N VAL A 49 -25.79 -12.34 -26.75
CA VAL A 49 -26.55 -13.08 -27.75
C VAL A 49 -25.69 -14.26 -28.13
N MET A 50 -26.19 -15.47 -27.89
CA MET A 50 -25.63 -16.66 -28.50
C MET A 50 -25.77 -16.50 -30.02
N ILE A 51 -24.68 -16.16 -30.71
CA ILE A 51 -24.63 -16.27 -32.17
C ILE A 51 -24.51 -17.78 -32.45
N ALA A 52 -25.65 -18.45 -32.50
CA ALA A 52 -25.71 -19.79 -33.07
C ALA A 52 -25.47 -19.62 -34.58
N PRO A 53 -24.39 -20.17 -35.14
CA PRO A 53 -24.21 -20.14 -36.59
C PRO A 53 -25.39 -20.86 -37.25
N GLY A 54 -25.91 -20.30 -38.36
CA GLY A 54 -27.06 -20.87 -39.08
C GLY A 54 -26.82 -22.27 -39.64
N THR A 55 -25.55 -22.68 -39.70
CA THR A 55 -25.09 -24.03 -40.00
C THR A 55 -24.33 -24.56 -38.79
N PRO A 56 -24.65 -25.78 -38.30
CA PRO A 56 -23.84 -26.44 -37.29
C PRO A 56 -22.39 -26.57 -37.82
N PRO A 57 -21.37 -26.30 -37.01
CA PRO A 57 -19.99 -26.58 -37.42
C PRO A 57 -19.89 -28.07 -37.75
N GLU A 58 -19.43 -28.40 -38.97
CA GLU A 58 -19.27 -29.80 -39.42
C GLU A 58 -18.29 -30.60 -38.56
N TYR A 59 -17.46 -29.88 -37.79
CA TYR A 59 -16.47 -30.44 -36.89
C TYR A 59 -16.29 -29.49 -35.71
N ALA A 60 -16.70 -29.93 -34.53
CA ALA A 60 -16.28 -29.35 -33.27
C ALA A 60 -15.82 -30.51 -32.38
N LEU A 61 -14.60 -30.40 -31.86
CA LEU A 61 -14.12 -31.34 -30.85
C LEU A 61 -14.96 -31.12 -29.57
N LEU A 62 -15.40 -32.22 -28.97
CA LEU A 62 -16.11 -32.23 -27.70
C LEU A 62 -15.18 -31.70 -26.60
N VAL A 63 -15.68 -30.72 -25.85
CA VAL A 63 -15.01 -30.20 -24.66
C VAL A 63 -14.93 -31.32 -23.62
N GLY A 64 -13.76 -31.50 -22.99
CA GLY A 64 -13.56 -32.56 -22.01
C GLY A 64 -13.25 -33.94 -22.61
N VAL A 65 -12.77 -34.00 -23.85
CA VAL A 65 -12.25 -35.24 -24.45
C VAL A 65 -10.77 -35.05 -24.78
N ASP A 66 -9.93 -35.96 -24.27
CA ASP A 66 -8.54 -36.09 -24.68
C ASP A 66 -8.48 -36.93 -25.97
N TYR A 67 -8.35 -36.26 -27.11
CA TYR A 67 -8.28 -36.89 -28.42
C TYR A 67 -6.92 -37.56 -28.70
N GLN A 68 -5.88 -37.32 -27.91
CA GLN A 68 -4.59 -38.02 -28.07
C GLN A 68 -4.65 -39.42 -27.48
N ASN A 69 -5.37 -39.60 -26.38
CA ASN A 69 -5.54 -40.89 -25.70
C ASN A 69 -6.94 -41.50 -25.91
N ASN A 70 -7.83 -40.79 -26.60
CA ASN A 70 -9.21 -41.17 -26.88
C ASN A 70 -10.03 -41.48 -25.61
N VAL A 71 -9.92 -40.61 -24.59
CA VAL A 71 -10.61 -40.74 -23.29
C VAL A 71 -11.45 -39.51 -22.99
N VAL A 72 -12.66 -39.71 -22.47
CA VAL A 72 -13.47 -38.63 -21.90
C VAL A 72 -12.88 -38.23 -20.56
N ILE A 73 -12.31 -37.03 -20.49
CA ILE A 73 -11.70 -36.44 -19.29
C ILE A 73 -12.65 -35.47 -18.57
N GLY A 74 -13.82 -35.18 -19.15
CA GLY A 74 -14.85 -34.33 -18.53
C GLY A 74 -14.31 -32.95 -18.14
N GLU A 75 -14.56 -32.56 -16.89
CA GLU A 75 -14.09 -31.28 -16.34
C GLU A 75 -12.56 -31.21 -16.19
N ASP A 76 -11.85 -32.35 -16.16
CA ASP A 76 -10.37 -32.37 -16.10
C ASP A 76 -9.75 -31.76 -17.38
N GLY A 77 -10.51 -31.72 -18.48
CA GLY A 77 -10.13 -31.03 -19.71
C GLY A 77 -10.40 -29.52 -19.70
N VAL A 78 -11.23 -29.04 -18.79
CA VAL A 78 -11.59 -27.62 -18.66
C VAL A 78 -10.51 -26.92 -17.83
N ARG A 79 -9.42 -26.52 -18.50
CA ARG A 79 -8.31 -25.77 -17.86
C ARG A 79 -8.57 -24.26 -17.72
N ILE A 80 -9.79 -23.80 -17.94
CA ILE A 80 -10.17 -22.41 -17.72
C ILE A 80 -10.63 -22.27 -16.26
N PRO A 81 -9.80 -21.74 -15.36
CA PRO A 81 -10.25 -21.47 -13.99
C PRO A 81 -11.35 -20.40 -14.06
N VAL A 82 -12.60 -20.82 -13.88
CA VAL A 82 -13.71 -19.90 -13.66
C VAL A 82 -13.56 -19.35 -12.25
N LEU A 83 -13.01 -18.15 -12.14
CA LEU A 83 -12.88 -17.47 -10.86
C LEU A 83 -14.19 -16.71 -10.60
N PRO A 84 -14.87 -16.97 -9.47
CA PRO A 84 -16.16 -16.34 -9.16
C PRO A 84 -16.03 -14.84 -8.89
N SER A 85 -14.81 -14.31 -8.79
CA SER A 85 -14.56 -12.89 -8.58
C SER A 85 -13.30 -12.38 -9.29
N LEU A 86 -13.17 -11.05 -9.32
CA LEU A 86 -11.99 -10.34 -9.82
C LEU A 86 -10.78 -10.44 -8.89
N GLY A 87 -10.89 -11.16 -7.77
CA GLY A 87 -9.85 -11.32 -6.77
C GLY A 87 -9.96 -10.34 -5.60
N PRO A 88 -8.98 -10.34 -4.68
CA PRO A 88 -9.02 -9.51 -3.49
C PRO A 88 -9.03 -8.02 -3.84
N ALA A 89 -9.87 -7.25 -3.16
CA ALA A 89 -9.83 -5.79 -3.18
C ALA A 89 -9.74 -5.27 -1.74
N ILE A 90 -8.87 -4.28 -1.50
CA ILE A 90 -8.60 -3.77 -0.16
C ILE A 90 -9.08 -2.32 -0.04
N THR A 91 -9.70 -2.00 1.09
CA THR A 91 -10.26 -0.67 1.35
C THR A 91 -9.60 0.03 2.52
N ARG A 92 -9.05 -0.73 3.49
CA ARG A 92 -8.43 -0.17 4.68
C ARG A 92 -7.35 -1.07 5.27
N VAL A 93 -6.36 -0.44 5.91
CA VAL A 93 -5.36 -1.08 6.77
C VAL A 93 -5.48 -0.50 8.18
N SER A 94 -5.47 -1.36 9.19
CA SER A 94 -5.60 -0.98 10.59
C SER A 94 -4.68 -1.81 11.50
N PRO A 95 -3.80 -1.17 12.29
CA PRO A 95 -3.48 0.26 12.27
C PRO A 95 -2.79 0.66 10.96
N PRO A 96 -2.89 1.93 10.52
CA PRO A 96 -2.22 2.40 9.30
C PRO A 96 -0.70 2.57 9.49
N ARG A 97 -0.23 2.64 10.74
CA ARG A 97 1.19 2.70 11.11
C ARG A 97 1.49 1.68 12.19
N PHE A 98 2.57 0.94 12.05
CA PHE A 98 2.90 -0.20 12.91
C PHE A 98 4.40 -0.44 13.02
N GLU A 99 4.79 -1.17 14.07
CA GLU A 99 6.16 -1.65 14.30
C GLU A 99 6.28 -3.12 13.88
N THR A 100 7.49 -3.62 13.79
CA THR A 100 7.80 -5.06 13.71
C THR A 100 7.18 -5.83 14.88
N GLY A 101 6.72 -7.05 14.61
CA GLY A 101 5.98 -7.91 15.54
C GLY A 101 4.50 -7.51 15.75
N ALA A 102 4.03 -6.42 15.15
CA ALA A 102 2.62 -6.04 15.26
C ALA A 102 1.72 -6.90 14.37
N THR A 103 0.51 -7.20 14.87
CA THR A 103 -0.57 -7.73 14.05
C THR A 103 -1.31 -6.58 13.36
N VAL A 104 -1.49 -6.70 12.04
CA VAL A 104 -2.16 -5.69 11.22
C VAL A 104 -3.36 -6.35 10.53
N THR A 105 -4.49 -5.65 10.54
CA THR A 105 -5.73 -6.08 9.88
C THR A 105 -5.92 -5.29 8.58
N VAL A 106 -6.28 -6.00 7.51
CA VAL A 106 -6.66 -5.45 6.22
C VAL A 106 -8.14 -5.74 6.01
N GLU A 107 -8.92 -4.72 5.68
CA GLU A 107 -10.36 -4.81 5.38
C GLU A 107 -10.58 -4.66 3.87
N GLY A 108 -11.62 -5.31 3.35
CA GLY A 108 -11.88 -5.35 1.91
C GLY A 108 -12.93 -6.38 1.50
N SER A 109 -12.81 -6.90 0.28
CA SER A 109 -13.63 -7.98 -0.26
C SER A 109 -12.75 -9.11 -0.80
N ASP A 110 -13.30 -10.32 -0.83
CA ASP A 110 -12.61 -11.53 -1.30
C ASP A 110 -11.31 -11.85 -0.54
N LEU A 111 -11.26 -11.47 0.74
CA LEU A 111 -10.10 -11.70 1.62
C LEU A 111 -10.09 -13.10 2.27
N HIS A 112 -11.07 -13.94 1.93
CA HIS A 112 -11.17 -15.34 2.33
C HIS A 112 -10.59 -16.32 1.30
N LEU A 113 -10.17 -15.83 0.12
CA LEU A 113 -9.67 -16.68 -0.94
C LEU A 113 -8.43 -17.46 -0.47
N SER A 114 -8.19 -18.63 -1.07
CA SER A 114 -7.01 -19.44 -0.80
C SER A 114 -5.75 -18.85 -1.44
N GLY A 115 -4.59 -19.11 -0.82
CA GLY A 115 -3.30 -18.71 -1.37
C GLY A 115 -3.04 -17.21 -1.34
N LEU A 116 -3.63 -16.50 -0.35
CA LEU A 116 -3.37 -15.09 -0.14
C LEU A 116 -2.09 -14.89 0.68
N SER A 117 -1.33 -13.88 0.28
CA SER A 117 -0.21 -13.29 1.02
C SER A 117 -0.37 -11.77 1.02
N VAL A 118 0.28 -11.09 1.96
CA VAL A 118 0.32 -9.62 2.01
C VAL A 118 1.69 -9.17 1.53
N ARG A 119 1.73 -8.35 0.48
CA ARG A 119 2.95 -7.72 0.01
C ARG A 119 3.06 -6.31 0.60
N LEU A 120 4.09 -6.07 1.41
CA LEU A 120 4.47 -4.78 2.00
C LEU A 120 5.79 -4.34 1.38
N GLY A 121 5.74 -3.39 0.44
CA GLY A 121 6.91 -3.01 -0.34
C GLY A 121 7.52 -4.24 -1.05
N PRO A 122 8.81 -4.56 -0.83
CA PRO A 122 9.45 -5.73 -1.41
C PRO A 122 9.18 -7.05 -0.66
N VAL A 123 8.54 -7.00 0.51
CA VAL A 123 8.37 -8.15 1.41
C VAL A 123 7.03 -8.82 1.19
N GLU A 124 7.02 -10.14 1.13
CA GLU A 124 5.80 -10.96 1.12
C GLU A 124 5.61 -11.62 2.50
N LEU A 125 4.47 -11.36 3.14
CA LEU A 125 4.13 -11.77 4.50
C LEU A 125 2.96 -12.77 4.46
N PRO A 126 3.00 -13.83 5.29
CA PRO A 126 1.92 -14.79 5.36
C PRO A 126 0.69 -14.20 6.04
N VAL A 127 -0.49 -14.62 5.59
CA VAL A 127 -1.76 -14.28 6.24
C VAL A 127 -1.96 -15.18 7.46
N THR A 128 -2.28 -14.59 8.61
CA THR A 128 -2.49 -15.31 9.88
C THR A 128 -3.95 -15.63 10.15
N THR A 129 -4.89 -14.84 9.61
CA THR A 129 -6.33 -15.07 9.74
C THR A 129 -7.06 -14.51 8.53
N GLN A 130 -8.12 -15.19 8.09
CA GLN A 130 -8.93 -14.82 6.92
C GLN A 130 -10.42 -14.87 7.21
N ARG A 131 -11.15 -13.91 6.66
CA ARG A 131 -12.61 -13.84 6.58
C ARG A 131 -12.98 -13.16 5.26
N PRO A 132 -14.24 -13.23 4.80
CA PRO A 132 -14.62 -12.63 3.52
C PRO A 132 -14.31 -11.13 3.41
N ASP A 133 -14.42 -10.41 4.52
CA ASP A 133 -14.31 -8.95 4.60
C ASP A 133 -13.00 -8.44 5.23
N ARG A 134 -12.17 -9.33 5.77
CA ARG A 134 -10.92 -8.96 6.46
C ARG A 134 -9.91 -10.09 6.49
N LEU A 135 -8.64 -9.73 6.48
CA LEU A 135 -7.53 -10.64 6.81
C LEU A 135 -6.59 -9.97 7.81
N ALA A 136 -5.80 -10.78 8.50
CA ALA A 136 -4.73 -10.30 9.37
C ALA A 136 -3.39 -10.89 8.95
N PHE A 137 -2.32 -10.15 9.21
CA PHE A 137 -0.95 -10.62 9.06
C PHE A 137 -0.10 -10.08 10.21
N GLU A 138 1.04 -10.72 10.46
CA GLU A 138 2.05 -10.23 11.39
C GLU A 138 3.21 -9.59 10.62
N VAL A 139 3.66 -8.43 11.06
CA VAL A 139 4.86 -7.79 10.54
C VAL A 139 6.06 -8.56 11.07
N ALA A 140 6.72 -9.34 10.22
CA ALA A 140 7.75 -10.27 10.65
C ALA A 140 8.86 -9.60 11.51
N PRO A 141 9.15 -10.11 12.72
CA PRO A 141 10.23 -9.57 13.57
C PRO A 141 11.61 -9.58 12.90
N ALA A 142 11.83 -10.49 11.94
CA ALA A 142 13.06 -10.56 11.16
C ALA A 142 13.35 -9.27 10.35
N LEU A 143 12.35 -8.41 10.14
CA LEU A 143 12.52 -7.13 9.45
C LEU A 143 13.14 -6.04 10.34
N ALA A 144 13.26 -6.26 11.66
CA ALA A 144 13.72 -5.26 12.63
C ALA A 144 15.11 -4.67 12.33
N ASN A 145 15.99 -5.45 11.70
CA ASN A 145 17.33 -5.00 11.33
C ASN A 145 17.36 -4.11 10.07
N GLY A 146 16.23 -3.95 9.37
CA GLY A 146 16.11 -3.15 8.16
C GLY A 146 16.93 -3.63 6.96
N SER A 147 17.38 -4.90 6.93
CA SER A 147 18.19 -5.39 5.80
C SER A 147 17.38 -5.57 4.51
N THR A 148 16.06 -5.71 4.63
CA THR A 148 15.15 -5.96 3.49
C THR A 148 14.24 -4.76 3.20
N ILE A 149 13.85 -4.03 4.24
CA ILE A 149 12.93 -2.89 4.15
C ILE A 149 13.26 -1.88 5.25
N SER A 150 13.42 -0.61 4.91
CA SER A 150 13.60 0.47 5.89
C SER A 150 12.26 0.89 6.50
N ALA A 151 12.28 1.59 7.64
CA ALA A 151 11.11 2.36 8.08
C ALA A 151 10.67 3.35 6.98
N GLY A 152 9.38 3.65 6.91
CA GLY A 152 8.81 4.48 5.84
C GLY A 152 7.35 4.16 5.52
N GLU A 153 6.77 4.94 4.61
CA GLU A 153 5.49 4.61 4.00
C GLU A 153 5.71 3.62 2.85
N HIS A 154 5.03 2.47 2.90
CA HIS A 154 5.18 1.40 1.91
C HIS A 154 3.87 1.07 1.22
N PRO A 155 3.90 0.69 -0.07
CA PRO A 155 2.72 0.16 -0.73
C PRO A 155 2.38 -1.22 -0.14
N LEU A 156 1.11 -1.40 0.22
CA LEU A 156 0.53 -2.64 0.69
C LEU A 156 -0.48 -3.15 -0.34
N SER A 157 -0.35 -4.42 -0.72
CA SER A 157 -1.34 -5.14 -1.55
C SER A 157 -1.53 -6.56 -1.05
N VAL A 158 -2.70 -7.13 -1.26
CA VAL A 158 -2.94 -8.57 -1.08
C VAL A 158 -2.68 -9.27 -2.41
N VAL A 159 -1.87 -10.32 -2.39
CA VAL A 159 -1.49 -11.11 -3.55
C VAL A 159 -2.09 -12.50 -3.42
N GLN A 160 -2.74 -12.96 -4.48
CA GLN A 160 -3.30 -14.30 -4.60
C GLN A 160 -2.44 -15.12 -5.57
N ALA A 161 -1.97 -16.28 -5.11
CA ALA A 161 -1.40 -17.29 -5.98
C ALA A 161 -2.54 -18.05 -6.69
N LEU A 162 -2.49 -18.12 -8.02
CA LEU A 162 -3.45 -18.84 -8.85
C LEU A 162 -2.86 -20.18 -9.33
N PRO A 163 -3.72 -21.15 -9.69
CA PRO A 163 -3.28 -22.37 -10.37
C PRO A 163 -2.43 -22.05 -11.62
N GLY A 164 -1.32 -22.76 -11.77
CA GLY A 164 -0.33 -22.53 -12.84
C GLY A 164 0.72 -21.46 -12.54
N GLY A 165 0.91 -21.08 -11.27
CA GLY A 165 2.00 -20.20 -10.83
C GLY A 165 1.80 -18.71 -11.10
N ARG A 166 0.67 -18.34 -11.71
CA ARG A 166 0.31 -16.93 -11.94
C ARG A 166 -0.06 -16.26 -10.62
N ARG A 167 0.13 -14.95 -10.54
CA ARG A 167 -0.23 -14.13 -9.38
C ARG A 167 -1.23 -13.06 -9.77
N ARG A 168 -2.16 -12.75 -8.87
CA ARG A 168 -3.12 -11.66 -8.97
C ARG A 168 -3.00 -10.75 -7.76
N SER A 169 -2.98 -9.44 -7.93
CA SER A 169 -2.86 -8.48 -6.83
C SER A 169 -4.13 -7.63 -6.69
N SER A 170 -4.46 -7.25 -5.46
CA SER A 170 -5.42 -6.18 -5.17
C SER A 170 -4.93 -4.81 -5.64
N ASN A 171 -5.76 -3.79 -5.44
CA ASN A 171 -5.31 -2.39 -5.41
C ASN A 171 -4.28 -2.15 -4.28
N LEU A 172 -3.66 -0.96 -4.30
CA LEU A 172 -2.62 -0.55 -3.35
C LEU A 172 -3.21 0.36 -2.27
N LEU A 173 -2.74 0.19 -1.03
CA LEU A 173 -2.92 1.12 0.08
C LEU A 173 -1.56 1.52 0.65
N GLY A 174 -1.46 2.69 1.26
CA GLY A 174 -0.28 3.09 2.04
C GLY A 174 -0.29 2.45 3.42
N ALA A 175 0.87 1.97 3.87
CA ALA A 175 1.09 1.46 5.21
C ALA A 175 2.44 1.92 5.76
N GLY A 176 2.43 2.52 6.96
CA GLY A 176 3.63 3.08 7.59
C GLY A 176 4.35 2.09 8.49
N LEU A 177 5.56 1.66 8.11
CA LEU A 177 6.46 0.91 8.98
C LEU A 177 7.27 1.89 9.85
N MET A 178 7.08 1.83 11.16
CA MET A 178 7.66 2.78 12.11
C MET A 178 9.04 2.31 12.62
N PRO A 179 9.99 3.24 12.84
CA PRO A 179 11.22 2.93 13.55
C PRO A 179 10.96 2.74 15.05
N ARG A 180 11.84 2.01 15.74
CA ARG A 180 11.82 1.86 17.20
C ARG A 180 13.14 2.35 17.75
N VAL A 181 13.11 3.25 18.74
CA VAL A 181 14.32 3.70 19.45
C VAL A 181 14.24 3.19 20.87
N THR A 182 15.29 2.48 21.30
CA THR A 182 15.38 1.91 22.65
C THR A 182 16.30 2.75 23.53
N VAL A 183 17.42 3.22 23.00
CA VAL A 183 18.42 4.01 23.73
C VAL A 183 18.80 5.23 22.93
N ALA A 184 18.96 6.35 23.62
CA ALA A 184 19.67 7.51 23.13
C ALA A 184 20.78 7.89 24.12
N ALA A 185 22.01 7.96 23.65
CA ALA A 185 23.18 8.26 24.46
C ALA A 185 24.01 9.35 23.79
N ARG A 186 24.69 10.15 24.59
CA ARG A 186 25.70 11.08 24.07
C ARG A 186 27.06 10.36 24.04
N ARG A 187 27.82 10.50 22.94
CA ARG A 187 29.14 9.84 22.82
C ARG A 187 30.29 10.71 23.34
N THR A 188 30.18 12.03 23.20
CA THR A 188 31.23 12.97 23.62
C THR A 188 30.59 14.33 23.88
N SER A 189 30.97 14.99 24.98
CA SER A 189 30.58 16.37 25.23
C SER A 189 31.80 17.25 25.07
N LEU A 190 31.78 18.10 24.06
CA LEU A 190 32.70 19.22 23.97
C LEU A 190 32.00 20.44 24.57
N THR A 191 32.75 21.25 25.29
CA THR A 191 32.22 22.42 26.00
C THR A 191 32.78 23.69 25.40
N GLY A 192 31.87 24.56 24.96
CA GLY A 192 32.15 25.95 24.61
C GLY A 192 31.12 26.81 25.31
N GLY A 193 31.54 27.66 26.24
CA GLY A 193 30.64 28.64 26.90
C GLY A 193 29.48 28.06 27.73
N GLY A 194 29.60 26.83 28.26
CA GLY A 194 28.56 26.20 29.11
C GLY A 194 27.44 25.49 28.36
N LEU A 195 27.55 25.35 27.03
CA LEU A 195 26.64 24.57 26.19
C LEU A 195 27.23 23.20 25.84
N VAL A 196 26.35 22.28 25.47
CA VAL A 196 26.67 20.89 25.10
C VAL A 196 26.54 20.72 23.59
N PHE A 197 27.60 20.20 22.97
CA PHE A 197 27.64 19.77 21.56
C PHE A 197 28.46 18.47 21.41
N GLY A 198 28.32 17.78 20.28
CA GLY A 198 29.01 16.51 20.03
C GLY A 198 28.15 15.52 19.23
N PHE A 199 28.09 14.26 19.67
CA PHE A 199 27.36 13.20 18.96
C PHE A 199 26.30 12.56 19.85
N ILE A 200 25.14 12.27 19.24
CA ILE A 200 24.06 11.50 19.83
C ILE A 200 23.99 10.15 19.11
N ASP A 201 24.20 9.10 19.89
CA ASP A 201 24.05 7.71 19.49
C ASP A 201 22.65 7.21 19.78
N LEU A 202 22.10 6.47 18.83
CA LEU A 202 20.81 5.82 18.92
C LEU A 202 20.99 4.32 18.75
N ASP A 203 20.39 3.53 19.63
CA ASP A 203 20.16 2.10 19.43
C ASP A 203 18.66 1.83 19.25
N GLY A 204 18.33 0.86 18.39
CA GLY A 204 16.94 0.58 18.04
C GLY A 204 16.77 -0.38 16.87
N GLU A 205 15.65 -0.22 16.17
CA GLU A 205 15.25 -0.97 14.99
C GLU A 205 14.83 0.00 13.89
N LEU A 206 15.15 -0.34 12.64
CA LEU A 206 14.80 0.44 11.45
C LEU A 206 15.21 1.91 11.52
N LEU A 207 16.39 2.20 12.09
CA LEU A 207 16.95 3.54 12.25
C LEU A 207 17.47 4.16 10.93
N GLY A 208 17.22 3.50 9.79
CA GLY A 208 17.65 3.95 8.48
C GLY A 208 19.11 3.64 8.17
N THR A 209 19.44 3.81 6.90
CA THR A 209 20.78 3.83 6.34
C THR A 209 21.20 5.26 6.05
N ALA A 210 22.46 5.48 5.66
CA ALA A 210 22.94 6.80 5.21
C ALA A 210 22.21 7.35 3.96
N ARG A 211 21.34 6.57 3.30
CA ARG A 211 20.49 7.02 2.18
C ARG A 211 19.07 7.37 2.62
N ASP A 212 18.68 6.97 3.83
CA ASP A 212 17.36 7.26 4.37
C ASP A 212 17.34 8.64 5.02
N ASP A 213 16.14 9.22 5.08
CA ASP A 213 15.91 10.53 5.68
C ASP A 213 15.69 10.38 7.20
N LEU A 214 16.73 10.66 8.00
CA LEU A 214 16.73 10.55 9.46
C LEU A 214 16.70 11.93 10.12
N PHE A 215 15.62 12.20 10.87
CA PHE A 215 15.54 13.38 11.75
C PHE A 215 15.56 12.97 13.22
N VAL A 216 16.33 13.72 14.01
CA VAL A 216 16.40 13.62 15.46
C VAL A 216 16.09 14.97 16.07
N ALA A 217 15.05 15.04 16.90
CA ALA A 217 14.69 16.25 17.62
C ALA A 217 14.92 16.10 19.12
N LEU A 218 15.55 17.11 19.72
CA LEU A 218 15.67 17.27 21.16
C LEU A 218 14.46 18.06 21.66
N TYR A 219 13.67 17.43 22.52
CA TYR A 219 12.44 17.99 23.06
C TYR A 219 12.55 18.19 24.57
N ALA A 220 12.25 19.39 25.05
CA ALA A 220 12.21 19.74 26.46
C ALA A 220 11.14 20.80 26.70
N ASP A 221 10.52 20.79 27.88
CA ASP A 221 9.56 21.81 28.32
C ASP A 221 8.44 22.11 27.31
N GLY A 222 7.86 21.06 26.71
CA GLY A 222 6.74 21.23 25.79
C GLY A 222 7.13 21.59 24.34
N ARG A 223 8.42 21.80 24.04
CA ARG A 223 8.87 22.31 22.74
C ARG A 223 10.09 21.58 22.18
N THR A 224 10.22 21.62 20.85
CA THR A 224 11.44 21.21 20.15
C THR A 224 12.52 22.26 20.37
N VAL A 225 13.61 21.88 21.03
CA VAL A 225 14.77 22.73 21.29
C VAL A 225 15.73 22.73 20.10
N ARG A 226 15.96 21.55 19.51
CA ARG A 226 16.77 21.38 18.30
C ARG A 226 16.23 20.27 17.42
N MET A 227 16.51 20.39 16.12
CA MET A 227 16.29 19.36 15.12
C MET A 227 17.60 19.12 14.38
N LEU A 228 17.95 17.86 14.22
CA LEU A 228 19.19 17.38 13.63
C LEU A 228 18.81 16.41 12.51
N ASP A 229 19.51 16.47 11.38
CA ASP A 229 19.19 15.71 10.16
C ASP A 229 20.42 15.02 9.55
N ARG A 230 21.60 15.20 10.15
CA ARG A 230 22.86 14.69 9.63
C ARG A 230 23.27 13.39 10.32
N GLN A 231 22.98 12.27 9.69
CA GLN A 231 23.60 11.00 10.09
C GLN A 231 25.10 11.03 9.76
N VAL A 232 25.92 10.71 10.75
CA VAL A 232 27.35 10.48 10.56
C VAL A 232 27.59 8.98 10.66
N ALA A 233 28.31 8.43 9.68
CA ALA A 233 28.65 7.02 9.71
C ALA A 233 29.43 6.72 11.00
N PRO A 234 29.01 5.74 11.84
CA PRO A 234 29.88 5.23 12.89
C PRO A 234 31.18 4.69 12.26
N PRO A 235 32.31 4.67 13.01
CA PRO A 235 33.56 4.12 12.48
C PRO A 235 33.34 2.70 11.93
N ALA A 236 33.83 2.47 10.70
CA ALA A 236 33.35 1.41 9.81
C ALA A 236 33.55 -0.02 10.35
N PRO A 237 32.53 -0.90 10.29
CA PRO A 237 32.71 -2.36 10.20
C PRO A 237 32.99 -2.82 8.74
N PRO A 238 33.46 -4.07 8.52
CA PRO A 238 34.06 -4.56 7.25
C PRO A 238 33.02 -4.72 6.09
N PRO A 239 33.41 -5.12 4.84
CA PRO A 239 32.59 -4.94 3.62
C PRO A 239 31.34 -5.86 3.64
N PRO A 240 30.41 -5.79 2.64
CA PRO A 240 29.01 -6.22 2.73
C PRO A 240 28.76 -7.49 3.55
N PRO A 241 27.67 -7.53 4.34
CA PRO A 241 26.33 -7.08 3.95
C PRO A 241 25.97 -5.64 4.36
N VAL A 242 24.82 -5.14 3.88
CA VAL A 242 24.25 -3.85 4.33
C VAL A 242 24.24 -3.83 5.86
N PRO A 243 24.85 -2.82 6.50
CA PRO A 243 24.91 -2.79 7.96
C PRO A 243 23.50 -2.74 8.53
N PRO A 244 23.23 -3.45 9.62
CA PRO A 244 21.90 -3.48 10.23
C PRO A 244 21.51 -2.06 10.66
N GLN A 245 20.28 -1.67 10.37
CA GLN A 245 19.65 -0.39 10.73
C GLN A 245 19.29 -0.33 12.23
N THR A 246 20.21 -0.79 13.08
CA THR A 246 20.02 -0.92 14.54
C THR A 246 20.76 0.14 15.33
N ARG A 247 21.67 0.87 14.67
CA ARG A 247 22.44 1.97 15.24
C ARG A 247 22.49 3.16 14.30
N ALA A 248 22.33 4.35 14.86
CA ALA A 248 22.56 5.60 14.16
C ALA A 248 23.34 6.56 15.06
N SER A 249 24.10 7.47 14.44
CA SER A 249 24.82 8.53 15.14
C SER A 249 24.51 9.83 14.42
N VAL A 250 24.12 10.86 15.19
CA VAL A 250 23.78 12.18 14.66
C VAL A 250 24.67 13.22 15.32
N GLU A 251 25.19 14.13 14.49
CA GLU A 251 26.02 15.23 14.95
C GLU A 251 25.13 16.36 15.51
N LEU A 252 25.45 16.81 16.71
CA LEU A 252 24.98 18.06 17.31
C LEU A 252 26.13 19.07 17.16
N PRO A 253 26.14 19.89 16.10
CA PRO A 253 27.24 20.81 15.83
C PRO A 253 27.29 21.93 16.87
N GLU A 254 28.48 22.51 17.08
CA GLU A 254 28.68 23.59 18.06
C GLU A 254 27.76 24.80 17.81
N ALA A 255 27.51 25.15 16.55
CA ALA A 255 26.57 26.22 16.17
C ALA A 255 25.12 25.94 16.61
N GLN A 256 24.77 24.69 16.92
CA GLN A 256 23.46 24.26 17.40
C GLN A 256 23.49 23.75 18.84
N ALA A 257 24.57 24.01 19.59
CA ALA A 257 24.74 23.56 20.96
C ALA A 257 23.52 23.88 21.84
N VAL A 258 23.27 23.01 22.82
CA VAL A 258 22.11 23.09 23.72
C VAL A 258 22.53 23.29 25.17
N PRO A 259 21.70 23.92 26.00
CA PRO A 259 21.94 23.97 27.43
C PRO A 259 22.01 22.56 28.04
N PRO A 260 22.80 22.35 29.10
CA PRO A 260 22.75 21.11 29.86
C PRO A 260 21.36 20.92 30.48
N GLY A 261 20.86 19.69 30.49
CA GLY A 261 19.56 19.34 31.01
C GLY A 261 19.03 18.01 30.47
N PRO A 262 17.89 17.53 30.99
CA PRO A 262 17.18 16.39 30.45
C PRO A 262 16.42 16.77 29.17
N TYR A 263 16.48 15.89 28.16
CA TYR A 263 15.71 16.01 26.92
C TYR A 263 15.05 14.67 26.60
N ARG A 264 14.01 14.72 25.76
CA ARG A 264 13.43 13.57 25.06
C ARG A 264 13.93 13.57 23.63
N VAL A 265 14.29 12.39 23.12
CA VAL A 265 14.75 12.23 21.75
C VAL A 265 13.60 11.73 20.89
N ILE A 266 13.12 12.56 19.97
CA ILE A 266 12.11 12.19 18.99
C ILE A 266 12.85 11.83 17.70
N VAL A 267 12.58 10.65 17.14
CA VAL A 267 13.22 10.16 15.93
C VAL A 267 12.20 9.96 14.82
N ARG A 268 12.55 10.38 13.60
CA ARG A 268 11.79 10.09 12.38
C ARG A 268 12.71 9.49 11.33
N VAL A 269 12.25 8.45 10.65
CA VAL A 269 12.94 7.82 9.52
C VAL A 269 11.97 7.76 8.34
N ASN A 270 12.35 8.33 7.19
CA ASN A 270 11.53 8.40 5.97
C ASN A 270 10.09 8.89 6.26
N GLY A 271 9.99 9.95 7.06
CA GLY A 271 8.72 10.55 7.47
C GLY A 271 7.96 9.83 8.60
N GLN A 272 8.30 8.58 8.94
CA GLN A 272 7.67 7.82 10.02
C GLN A 272 8.34 8.10 11.37
N GLN A 273 7.55 8.51 12.36
CA GLN A 273 8.04 8.82 13.70
C GLN A 273 8.05 7.57 14.59
N ALA A 274 9.11 7.38 15.36
CA ALA A 274 9.14 6.35 16.41
C ALA A 274 8.07 6.61 17.47
N ARG A 275 7.45 5.55 17.98
CA ARG A 275 6.47 5.67 19.07
C ARG A 275 7.12 6.11 20.38
N ASN A 276 8.32 5.61 20.65
CA ASN A 276 9.07 5.89 21.86
C ASN A 276 9.98 7.11 21.69
N SER A 277 10.12 7.89 22.76
CA SER A 277 11.08 8.99 22.84
C SER A 277 11.96 8.81 24.08
N PRO A 278 13.08 8.06 23.98
CA PRO A 278 13.94 7.81 25.13
C PRO A 278 14.49 9.12 25.69
N PRO A 279 14.69 9.20 27.01
CA PRO A 279 15.34 10.36 27.62
C PRO A 279 16.83 10.36 27.28
N ILE A 280 17.40 11.55 27.17
CA ILE A 280 18.84 11.77 27.11
C ILE A 280 19.19 12.89 28.08
N LEU A 281 20.25 12.70 28.86
CA LEU A 281 20.78 13.73 29.74
C LEU A 281 21.97 14.43 29.05
N MET A 282 21.81 15.71 28.75
CA MET A 282 22.89 16.55 28.27
C MET A 282 23.58 17.17 29.48
N THR A 283 24.81 16.80 29.76
CA THR A 283 25.59 17.40 30.86
C THR A 283 26.88 18.02 30.36
N VAL A 284 27.40 18.96 31.11
CA VAL A 284 28.80 19.37 30.98
C VAL A 284 29.65 18.26 31.62
N PRO A 285 30.76 17.81 31.02
CA PRO A 285 31.70 16.90 31.65
C PRO A 285 32.26 17.46 32.97
#